data_AF-A0ABD5RQ84-F1
#
_entry.id   AF-A0ABD5RQ84-F1
#
_cell.length_a   1.000
_cell.length_b   1.000
_cell.length_c   1.000
_cell.angle_alpha   90.00
_cell.angle_beta   90.00
_cell.angle_gamma   90.00
#
_symmetry.space_group_name_H-M   'P 1'
#
loop_
_entity.id
_entity.type
_entity.pdbx_description
1 polymer ?
#
loop_
_entity_poly.entity_id
_entity_poly.type
_entity_poly.pdbx_seq_one_letter_code
_entity_poly.pdbx_strand_id
1 'polypeptide(L)'
;MSSLDPQWTSRLDKQGAPRTPLRADSIRNGLATTLARGITTDVYLRGGYLSGFAWATHQISNHPEASDESVAEQKAHLRTFEEILAMASYRYQQTHDPPEGVRGMTGGQRIGREELWDEDPVDLSEIELLQSSYAIDNIQSNLRQIYLRRTGTQLGLTAAGRTVADAVDHHIGPVADELLSCILEEEVTHAQLDEFSEYVSLQAAFCRPEEFAEQLEAVQRLFLGFVEWDSSRNDVVLTEVGEKVGIPALSYPEHVIGGVHHDQKQREDIASNVHVLRRGWGLFILRVLDLLESGHERVALDQTDQAVFEEFRVLARAYWLQGYAAYALRSLLSVLYRYLDLAEGLGVTRRSLEAVITDTDELSATVDDALAARSSSGGKALPRGVLARELALNGEAPMTSVEPAISENEAGLSAPEVGELRTRLKSVVKTGWHPIDGDQVTLPALKLQLDETWRELAQIGTQAAAEPLLRQATGQGLVALMLVDQRYRNLTTSYPDVDTLLRQQYGRQRSSLPALSDHLERHASKNGIASAAFKTLTDRVLETHQYVIHDRLSAGETIALAFTHDLETDTFRAEAEPGAPRTQNLRFGRMLTMLQDCNLVRYKNEEPIVTGAGHTYISRLRSGGEQ
;
A
#
# COMPACT_ATOMS: atom_id res chain seq x y z
N MET A 1 -22.01 46.66 8.79
CA MET A 1 -22.13 45.27 9.28
C MET A 1 -21.80 44.36 8.12
N SER A 2 -20.55 43.93 8.03
CA SER A 2 -20.05 43.03 6.99
C SER A 2 -20.34 41.60 7.40
N SER A 3 -21.15 40.87 6.65
CA SER A 3 -21.29 39.43 6.79
C SER A 3 -19.95 38.78 6.49
N LEU A 4 -19.46 37.97 7.42
CA LEU A 4 -18.36 37.05 7.20
C LEU A 4 -18.92 35.87 6.40
N ASP A 5 -19.04 36.02 5.08
CA ASP A 5 -19.19 34.85 4.21
C ASP A 5 -17.87 34.08 4.23
N PRO A 6 -17.87 32.77 4.52
CA PRO A 6 -16.65 31.99 4.45
C PRO A 6 -16.20 31.95 2.98
N GLN A 7 -14.99 32.42 2.69
CA GLN A 7 -14.41 32.31 1.36
C GLN A 7 -13.95 30.85 1.15
N TRP A 8 -14.83 30.03 0.58
CA TRP A 8 -14.62 28.59 0.36
C TRP A 8 -13.63 28.25 -0.77
N THR A 9 -13.04 29.23 -1.45
CA THR A 9 -12.36 29.02 -2.73
C THR A 9 -10.87 29.33 -2.75
N SER A 10 -10.21 29.54 -1.61
CA SER A 10 -8.73 29.63 -1.60
C SER A 10 -8.10 28.93 -0.40
N ARG A 11 -7.35 27.85 -0.69
CA ARG A 11 -6.10 27.42 -0.04
C ARG A 11 -5.78 25.97 -0.42
N LEU A 12 -5.19 25.82 -1.60
CA LEU A 12 -4.07 24.90 -1.74
C LEU A 12 -2.97 25.47 -0.83
N ASP A 13 -2.73 24.85 0.34
CA ASP A 13 -1.44 25.08 1.00
C ASP A 13 -0.37 24.33 0.21
N LYS A 14 0.85 24.85 0.24
CA LYS A 14 1.97 24.41 -0.57
C LYS A 14 2.59 23.07 -0.11
N GLN A 15 1.99 22.34 0.84
CA GLN A 15 2.63 21.18 1.49
C GLN A 15 1.72 19.95 1.71
N GLY A 16 0.39 20.05 1.54
CA GLY A 16 -0.52 18.90 1.70
C GLY A 16 -1.42 18.61 0.50
N ALA A 17 -1.47 17.35 0.04
CA ALA A 17 -2.50 16.91 -0.91
C ALA A 17 -3.89 16.95 -0.22
N PRO A 18 -4.93 17.57 -0.83
CA PRO A 18 -6.24 17.69 -0.20
C PRO A 18 -6.84 16.30 0.08
N ARG A 19 -7.48 16.16 1.25
CA ARG A 19 -8.17 14.90 1.60
C ARG A 19 -9.35 14.65 0.66
N THR A 20 -9.55 13.39 0.28
CA THR A 20 -10.66 12.99 -0.61
C THR A 20 -12.01 13.18 0.10
N PRO A 21 -13.07 13.64 -0.60
CA PRO A 21 -14.34 14.00 0.02
C PRO A 21 -15.05 12.86 0.77
N LEU A 22 -14.79 11.59 0.41
CA LEU A 22 -15.40 10.43 1.06
C LEU A 22 -14.52 9.78 2.13
N ARG A 23 -13.24 10.18 2.22
CA ARG A 23 -12.20 9.46 3.00
C ARG A 23 -12.12 7.95 2.73
N ALA A 24 -12.69 7.43 1.63
CA ALA A 24 -12.76 6.00 1.34
C ALA A 24 -11.37 5.35 1.17
N ASP A 25 -10.39 6.12 0.68
CA ASP A 25 -8.99 5.70 0.57
C ASP A 25 -8.28 5.64 1.93
N SER A 26 -8.74 6.36 2.95
CA SER A 26 -8.06 6.42 4.25
C SER A 26 -8.06 5.07 4.97
N ILE A 27 -9.16 4.32 4.87
CA ILE A 27 -9.32 2.96 5.41
C ILE A 27 -8.42 2.00 4.66
N ARG A 28 -8.51 2.01 3.33
CA ARG A 28 -7.64 1.20 2.46
C ARG A 28 -6.17 1.48 2.78
N ASN A 29 -5.79 2.74 2.93
CA ASN A 29 -4.42 3.14 3.25
C ASN A 29 -4.01 2.73 4.67
N GLY A 30 -4.94 2.74 5.64
CA GLY A 30 -4.73 2.20 6.98
C GLY A 30 -4.47 0.70 6.97
N LEU A 31 -5.30 -0.07 6.26
CA LEU A 31 -5.12 -1.51 6.05
C LEU A 31 -3.82 -1.82 5.31
N ALA A 32 -3.52 -1.10 4.22
CA ALA A 32 -2.23 -1.20 3.54
C ALA A 32 -1.08 -0.91 4.49
N THR A 33 -1.16 0.14 5.30
CA THR A 33 -0.10 0.49 6.25
C THR A 33 0.10 -0.58 7.31
N THR A 34 -0.95 -1.32 7.67
CA THR A 34 -0.91 -2.42 8.62
C THR A 34 -0.32 -3.69 8.00
N LEU A 35 -0.83 -4.12 6.84
CA LEU A 35 -0.34 -5.31 6.13
C LEU A 35 1.10 -5.16 5.63
N ALA A 36 1.41 -3.95 5.17
CA ALA A 36 2.72 -3.58 4.68
C ALA A 36 3.46 -2.67 5.68
N ARG A 37 3.23 -2.88 6.98
CA ARG A 37 3.88 -2.12 8.03
C ARG A 37 5.38 -2.34 7.94
N GLY A 38 6.14 -1.26 7.80
CA GLY A 38 7.59 -1.33 7.63
C GLY A 38 8.07 -1.49 6.19
N ILE A 39 7.21 -1.39 5.16
CA ILE A 39 7.63 -1.36 3.73
C ILE A 39 8.16 0.04 3.31
N THR A 40 8.58 0.87 4.26
CA THR A 40 8.98 2.24 3.97
C THR A 40 10.31 2.55 4.61
N THR A 41 11.38 2.44 3.83
CA THR A 41 12.37 3.50 3.80
C THR A 41 11.81 4.51 2.78
N ASP A 42 11.21 5.62 3.23
CA ASP A 42 10.92 6.75 2.31
C ASP A 42 12.23 7.44 1.88
N VAL A 43 13.36 6.85 2.26
CA VAL A 43 14.64 7.21 1.75
C VAL A 43 14.79 6.66 0.34
N TYR A 44 15.21 7.54 -0.56
CA TYR A 44 15.82 7.16 -1.82
C TYR A 44 17.06 6.25 -1.63
N LEU A 45 17.65 6.13 -0.42
CA LEU A 45 18.85 5.31 -0.14
C LEU A 45 18.36 3.88 0.06
N ARG A 46 18.64 3.03 -0.92
CA ARG A 46 18.18 1.65 -1.02
C ARG A 46 19.37 0.70 -0.92
N GLY A 47 19.10 -0.54 -0.52
CA GLY A 47 20.13 -1.56 -0.38
C GLY A 47 20.95 -1.48 0.90
N GLY A 48 22.28 -1.47 0.79
CA GLY A 48 23.21 -1.55 1.93
C GLY A 48 23.08 -0.44 2.97
N TYR A 49 22.29 0.61 2.67
CA TYR A 49 22.03 1.75 3.55
C TYR A 49 21.58 1.35 4.95
N LEU A 50 20.54 0.51 5.08
CA LEU A 50 19.94 0.24 6.40
C LEU A 50 20.97 -0.38 7.36
N SER A 51 21.76 -1.30 6.82
CA SER A 51 22.86 -1.97 7.51
C SER A 51 24.04 -1.05 7.80
N GLY A 52 24.52 -0.29 6.82
CA GLY A 52 25.61 0.67 7.00
C GLY A 52 25.25 1.77 8.00
N PHE A 53 24.01 2.25 7.96
CA PHE A 53 23.49 3.22 8.92
C PHE A 53 23.40 2.65 10.34
N ALA A 54 23.04 1.38 10.50
CA ALA A 54 23.07 0.71 11.80
C ALA A 54 24.53 0.64 12.32
N TRP A 55 25.48 0.26 11.48
CA TRP A 55 26.90 0.28 11.81
C TRP A 55 27.39 1.66 12.23
N ALA A 56 27.17 2.70 11.41
CA ALA A 56 27.61 4.06 11.72
C ALA A 56 26.98 4.57 13.03
N THR A 57 25.68 4.31 13.24
CA THR A 57 25.01 4.64 14.50
C THR A 57 25.67 3.93 15.68
N HIS A 58 26.05 2.66 15.53
CA HIS A 58 26.74 1.92 16.58
C HIS A 58 28.10 2.55 16.89
N GLN A 59 28.91 2.78 15.88
CA GLN A 59 30.28 3.28 16.04
C GLN A 59 30.28 4.69 16.64
N ILE A 60 29.52 5.63 16.07
CA ILE A 60 29.43 7.02 16.56
C ILE A 60 28.91 7.05 18.00
N SER A 61 27.84 6.31 18.32
CA SER A 61 27.25 6.33 19.67
C SER A 61 28.15 5.70 20.75
N ASN A 62 29.19 4.97 20.37
CA ASN A 62 30.12 4.32 21.30
C ASN A 62 31.56 4.83 21.16
N HIS A 63 31.81 5.79 20.26
CA HIS A 63 33.13 6.38 20.08
C HIS A 63 33.47 7.28 21.29
N PRO A 64 34.70 7.23 21.82
CA PRO A 64 35.07 8.02 22.99
C PRO A 64 34.85 9.53 22.83
N GLU A 65 35.00 10.06 21.61
CA GLU A 65 34.86 11.49 21.33
C GLU A 65 33.42 11.90 21.02
N ALA A 66 32.64 11.04 20.33
CA ALA A 66 31.29 11.37 19.87
C ALA A 66 30.17 10.90 20.81
N SER A 67 30.43 9.93 21.70
CA SER A 67 29.41 9.36 22.58
C SER A 67 28.88 10.34 23.64
N ASP A 68 29.70 11.30 24.07
CA ASP A 68 29.34 12.35 25.03
C ASP A 68 28.74 13.60 24.38
N GLU A 69 28.73 13.66 23.04
CA GLU A 69 28.16 14.78 22.29
C GLU A 69 26.62 14.80 22.33
N SER A 70 26.04 15.95 21.98
CA SER A 70 24.60 16.06 21.84
C SER A 70 24.07 15.20 20.68
N VAL A 71 22.80 14.82 20.75
CA VAL A 71 22.12 14.11 19.66
C VAL A 71 22.17 14.89 18.33
N ALA A 72 22.28 16.21 18.38
CA ALA A 72 22.39 17.02 17.17
C ALA A 72 23.76 16.85 16.49
N GLU A 73 24.83 16.80 17.27
CA GLU A 73 26.21 16.58 16.81
C GLU A 73 26.39 15.14 16.30
N GLN A 74 25.92 14.14 17.06
CA GLN A 74 25.91 12.74 16.59
C GLN A 74 25.12 12.55 15.28
N LYS A 75 24.06 13.34 15.06
CA LYS A 75 23.34 13.35 13.78
C LYS A 75 24.12 14.03 12.66
N ALA A 76 24.97 15.01 12.96
CA ALA A 76 25.86 15.63 11.97
C ALA A 76 26.86 14.58 11.47
N HIS A 77 27.52 13.85 12.37
CA HIS A 77 28.40 12.72 12.00
C HIS A 77 27.69 11.67 11.14
N LEU A 78 26.42 11.36 11.44
CA LEU A 78 25.63 10.45 10.60
C LEU A 78 25.31 11.01 9.21
N ARG A 79 25.22 12.34 9.05
CA ARG A 79 25.08 12.98 7.73
C ARG A 79 26.37 12.89 6.94
N THR A 80 27.51 13.12 7.59
CA THR A 80 28.84 12.94 7.01
C THR A 80 29.03 11.50 6.51
N PHE A 81 28.62 10.51 7.31
CA PHE A 81 28.59 9.11 6.85
C PHE A 81 27.71 8.91 5.60
N GLU A 82 26.53 9.53 5.54
CA GLU A 82 25.63 9.43 4.38
C GLU A 82 26.21 10.06 3.11
N GLU A 83 27.02 11.12 3.24
CA GLU A 83 27.78 11.74 2.16
C GLU A 83 28.87 10.81 1.65
N ILE A 84 29.70 10.27 2.54
CA ILE A 84 30.73 9.28 2.18
C ILE A 84 30.09 8.06 1.51
N LEU A 85 29.00 7.52 2.05
CA LEU A 85 28.24 6.41 1.47
C LEU A 85 27.78 6.73 0.04
N ALA A 86 27.27 7.95 -0.21
CA ALA A 86 26.82 8.37 -1.53
C ALA A 86 27.99 8.49 -2.52
N MET A 87 29.11 9.07 -2.10
CA MET A 87 30.33 9.20 -2.89
C MET A 87 30.94 7.83 -3.20
N ALA A 88 31.10 6.97 -2.20
CA ALA A 88 31.58 5.59 -2.34
C ALA A 88 30.69 4.79 -3.30
N SER A 89 29.37 4.96 -3.22
CA SER A 89 28.42 4.31 -4.13
C SER A 89 28.51 4.81 -5.57
N TYR A 90 28.78 6.10 -5.77
CA TYR A 90 29.02 6.65 -7.09
C TYR A 90 30.36 6.16 -7.65
N ARG A 91 31.41 6.16 -6.83
CA ARG A 91 32.73 5.66 -7.21
C ARG A 91 32.69 4.17 -7.61
N TYR A 92 32.00 3.34 -6.82
CA TYR A 92 31.79 1.93 -7.14
C TYR A 92 31.14 1.75 -8.52
N GLN A 93 30.16 2.59 -8.87
CA GLN A 93 29.50 2.53 -10.17
C GLN A 93 30.48 2.83 -11.32
N GLN A 94 31.37 3.81 -11.14
CA GLN A 94 32.36 4.18 -12.15
C GLN A 94 33.39 3.07 -12.38
N THR A 95 33.75 2.33 -11.32
CA THR A 95 34.83 1.33 -11.37
C THR A 95 34.35 -0.08 -11.71
N HIS A 96 33.12 -0.46 -11.36
CA HIS A 96 32.63 -1.84 -11.47
C HIS A 96 31.55 -2.10 -12.53
N ASP A 97 31.01 -1.06 -13.15
CA ASP A 97 29.90 -1.16 -14.13
C ASP A 97 28.75 -2.10 -13.66
N PRO A 98 28.15 -1.86 -12.49
CA PRO A 98 27.20 -2.79 -11.88
C PRO A 98 26.00 -3.05 -12.81
N PRO A 99 25.30 -4.19 -12.66
CA PRO A 99 24.12 -4.50 -13.48
C PRO A 99 23.08 -3.37 -13.45
N GLU A 100 22.33 -3.18 -14.54
CA GLU A 100 21.40 -2.06 -14.71
C GLU A 100 20.40 -1.89 -13.55
N GLY A 101 19.83 -2.99 -13.03
CA GLY A 101 18.94 -2.96 -11.87
C GLY A 101 19.59 -2.53 -10.56
N VAL A 102 20.93 -2.54 -10.50
CA VAL A 102 21.77 -2.12 -9.37
C VAL A 102 22.29 -0.70 -9.56
N ARG A 103 22.44 -0.23 -10.82
CA ARG A 103 22.76 1.19 -11.13
C ARG A 103 21.70 2.17 -10.64
N GLY A 104 20.45 1.74 -10.49
CA GLY A 104 19.39 2.58 -9.91
C GLY A 104 19.55 2.86 -8.40
N MET A 105 20.50 2.20 -7.72
CA MET A 105 20.76 2.36 -6.29
C MET A 105 21.96 3.29 -6.00
N THR A 106 22.36 4.13 -6.96
CA THR A 106 23.58 4.93 -6.84
C THR A 106 23.38 6.22 -6.07
N GLY A 107 24.47 6.69 -5.45
CA GLY A 107 24.53 8.01 -4.83
C GLY A 107 24.63 9.16 -5.84
N GLY A 108 25.08 8.90 -7.08
CA GLY A 108 25.46 9.93 -8.06
C GLY A 108 24.36 10.93 -8.44
N GLN A 109 23.10 10.52 -8.50
CA GLN A 109 21.98 11.45 -8.78
C GLN A 109 21.70 12.44 -7.65
N ARG A 110 22.38 12.30 -6.50
CA ARG A 110 22.26 13.17 -5.32
C ARG A 110 23.44 14.13 -5.18
N ILE A 111 24.53 13.83 -5.87
CA ILE A 111 25.76 14.60 -5.84
C ILE A 111 25.56 15.73 -6.86
N GLY A 112 25.27 16.94 -6.37
CA GLY A 112 24.87 18.06 -7.22
C GLY A 112 26.00 18.69 -8.04
N ARG A 113 27.25 18.27 -7.84
CA ARG A 113 28.45 18.89 -8.44
C ARG A 113 29.44 17.82 -8.91
N GLU A 114 29.75 17.79 -10.21
CA GLU A 114 30.84 16.94 -10.75
C GLU A 114 32.23 17.45 -10.32
N GLU A 115 32.33 18.74 -9.94
CA GLU A 115 33.55 19.41 -9.46
C GLU A 115 34.05 18.87 -8.11
N LEU A 116 33.26 18.03 -7.41
CA LEU A 116 33.65 17.39 -6.15
C LEU A 116 34.84 16.43 -6.27
N TRP A 117 35.20 16.05 -7.49
CA TRP A 117 36.37 15.21 -7.77
C TRP A 117 37.62 16.03 -8.14
N ASP A 118 37.52 17.36 -8.12
CA ASP A 118 38.64 18.25 -8.46
C ASP A 118 39.56 18.57 -7.26
N GLU A 119 39.07 18.34 -6.03
CA GLU A 119 39.79 18.59 -4.76
C GLU A 119 40.14 17.27 -4.05
N ASP A 120 41.30 17.21 -3.39
CA ASP A 120 41.78 16.03 -2.64
C ASP A 120 42.68 16.50 -1.47
N PRO A 121 42.31 16.32 -0.20
CA PRO A 121 41.06 15.70 0.28
C PRO A 121 39.81 16.51 -0.08
N VAL A 122 38.68 15.83 -0.15
CA VAL A 122 37.35 16.44 -0.30
C VAL A 122 36.84 16.89 1.07
N ASP A 123 36.48 18.17 1.19
CA ASP A 123 35.83 18.74 2.37
C ASP A 123 34.33 18.37 2.36
N LEU A 124 33.92 17.51 3.29
CA LEU A 124 32.54 17.03 3.40
C LEU A 124 31.61 18.09 3.99
N SER A 125 32.13 19.06 4.75
CA SER A 125 31.32 20.15 5.33
C SER A 125 30.74 21.08 4.25
N GLU A 126 31.36 21.11 3.07
CA GLU A 126 30.89 21.85 1.90
C GLU A 126 29.93 21.04 1.01
N ILE A 127 29.76 19.74 1.28
CA ILE A 127 28.83 18.86 0.58
C ILE A 127 27.49 18.87 1.30
N GLU A 128 26.43 19.24 0.58
CA GLU A 128 25.06 18.97 1.04
C GLU A 128 24.40 18.02 0.05
N LEU A 129 24.03 16.82 0.51
CA LEU A 129 23.11 15.98 -0.25
C LEU A 129 21.79 16.74 -0.41
N LEU A 130 21.13 16.64 -1.57
CA LEU A 130 19.81 17.27 -1.80
C LEU A 130 18.90 17.02 -0.59
N GLN A 131 18.47 18.05 0.17
CA GLN A 131 17.88 17.95 1.53
C GLN A 131 16.83 16.83 1.76
N SER A 132 16.08 16.42 0.74
CA SER A 132 15.18 15.25 0.74
C SER A 132 15.90 13.88 0.79
N SER A 133 17.22 13.86 0.83
CA SER A 133 18.06 12.68 0.61
C SER A 133 18.69 12.13 1.88
N TYR A 134 18.80 12.95 2.94
CA TYR A 134 19.28 12.52 4.23
C TYR A 134 18.27 11.58 4.88
N ALA A 135 18.66 10.35 5.10
CA ALA A 135 17.79 9.33 5.66
C ALA A 135 17.60 9.49 7.15
N ILE A 136 18.62 9.94 7.88
CA ILE A 136 18.51 10.23 9.32
C ILE A 136 17.31 11.12 9.67
N ASP A 137 16.90 11.99 8.73
CA ASP A 137 15.76 12.89 8.88
C ASP A 137 14.46 12.34 8.28
N ASN A 138 14.53 11.36 7.37
CA ASN A 138 13.40 10.85 6.59
C ASN A 138 13.01 9.38 6.86
N ILE A 139 13.77 8.65 7.68
CA ILE A 139 13.46 7.26 8.04
C ILE A 139 12.11 7.21 8.77
N GLN A 140 11.21 6.38 8.25
CA GLN A 140 9.90 6.13 8.81
C GLN A 140 9.96 5.44 10.18
N SER A 141 9.06 5.84 11.07
CA SER A 141 9.03 5.44 12.47
C SER A 141 8.87 3.93 12.74
N ASN A 142 8.43 3.14 11.76
CA ASN A 142 8.08 1.72 11.97
C ASN A 142 9.28 0.79 11.90
N LEU A 143 10.09 0.83 10.82
CA LEU A 143 11.36 0.09 10.79
C LEU A 143 12.29 0.64 11.86
N ARG A 144 12.35 1.98 11.99
CA ARG A 144 13.12 2.66 13.02
C ARG A 144 12.95 2.06 14.40
N GLN A 145 11.74 1.74 14.82
CA GLN A 145 11.51 1.17 16.16
C GLN A 145 12.10 -0.24 16.34
N ILE A 146 12.27 -0.99 15.27
CA ILE A 146 12.78 -2.36 15.32
C ILE A 146 14.31 -2.38 15.40
N TYR A 147 15.01 -1.42 14.77
CA TYR A 147 16.49 -1.38 14.77
C TYR A 147 17.10 -0.18 15.52
N LEU A 148 16.39 0.94 15.68
CA LEU A 148 16.82 2.12 16.46
C LEU A 148 15.96 2.29 17.71
N ARG A 149 16.59 2.74 18.80
CA ARG A 149 15.91 3.27 19.97
C ARG A 149 15.55 4.73 19.69
N ARG A 150 14.27 5.08 19.81
CA ARG A 150 13.83 6.49 19.77
C ARG A 150 13.60 6.96 21.20
N THR A 151 14.61 7.60 21.78
CA THR A 151 14.42 8.53 22.88
C THR A 151 14.67 9.93 22.32
N GLY A 152 13.98 10.96 22.82
CA GLY A 152 14.24 12.35 22.40
C GLY A 152 15.63 12.86 22.78
N THR A 153 16.39 12.04 23.51
CA THR A 153 17.62 12.38 24.22
C THR A 153 18.81 11.50 23.87
N GLN A 154 18.65 10.41 23.10
CA GLN A 154 19.74 9.52 22.71
C GLN A 154 19.51 8.92 21.31
N LEU A 155 20.58 8.79 20.52
CA LEU A 155 20.66 7.84 19.43
C LEU A 155 21.11 6.48 19.99
N GLY A 156 20.61 5.40 19.39
CA GLY A 156 20.99 4.07 19.82
C GLY A 156 20.29 3.00 19.01
N LEU A 157 20.82 1.79 19.09
CA LEU A 157 20.26 0.62 18.42
C LEU A 157 19.45 -0.22 19.40
N THR A 158 18.44 -0.92 18.88
CA THR A 158 17.92 -2.10 19.57
C THR A 158 18.96 -3.22 19.50
N ALA A 159 18.81 -4.28 20.27
CA ALA A 159 19.67 -5.45 20.16
C ALA A 159 19.61 -6.08 18.75
N ALA A 160 18.44 -6.07 18.09
CA ALA A 160 18.30 -6.48 16.69
C ALA A 160 19.10 -5.58 15.74
N GLY A 161 19.03 -4.25 15.93
CA GLY A 161 19.85 -3.31 15.17
C GLY A 161 21.34 -3.49 15.41
N ARG A 162 21.73 -3.82 16.64
CA ARG A 162 23.12 -4.14 17.00
C ARG A 162 23.62 -5.38 16.27
N THR A 163 22.82 -6.44 16.17
CA THR A 163 23.20 -7.62 15.38
C THR A 163 23.43 -7.26 13.91
N VAL A 164 22.64 -6.36 13.33
CA VAL A 164 22.87 -5.88 11.96
C VAL A 164 24.17 -5.07 11.88
N ALA A 165 24.45 -4.20 12.85
CA ALA A 165 25.70 -3.44 12.92
C ALA A 165 26.92 -4.34 13.06
N ASP A 166 26.87 -5.33 13.96
CA ASP A 166 27.95 -6.30 14.20
C ASP A 166 28.25 -7.12 12.92
N ALA A 167 27.22 -7.51 12.16
CA ALA A 167 27.38 -8.21 10.87
C ALA A 167 28.03 -7.33 9.79
N VAL A 168 27.84 -6.01 9.88
CA VAL A 168 28.48 -5.06 8.98
C VAL A 168 29.94 -4.84 9.36
N ASP A 169 30.19 -4.71 10.67
CA ASP A 169 31.53 -4.52 11.22
C ASP A 169 32.51 -5.62 10.79
N HIS A 170 32.03 -6.86 10.67
CA HIS A 170 32.84 -8.00 10.23
C HIS A 170 33.51 -7.79 8.86
N HIS A 171 32.84 -7.13 7.91
CA HIS A 171 33.39 -6.90 6.56
C HIS A 171 33.98 -5.50 6.39
N ILE A 172 33.45 -4.47 7.07
CA ILE A 172 34.02 -3.11 7.07
C ILE A 172 35.32 -3.06 7.89
N GLY A 173 35.56 -4.01 8.79
CA GLY A 173 36.71 -4.07 9.70
C GLY A 173 38.06 -3.59 9.16
N PRO A 174 38.48 -3.93 7.92
CA PRO A 174 39.73 -3.42 7.35
C PRO A 174 39.81 -1.88 7.24
N VAL A 175 38.68 -1.20 7.02
CA VAL A 175 38.58 0.24 6.79
C VAL A 175 37.80 0.99 7.88
N ALA A 176 37.33 0.28 8.91
CA ALA A 176 36.39 0.82 9.90
C ALA A 176 36.93 2.04 10.66
N ASP A 177 38.15 1.93 11.18
CA ASP A 177 38.80 3.01 11.95
C ASP A 177 39.04 4.24 11.07
N GLU A 178 39.54 4.03 9.84
CA GLU A 178 39.82 5.11 8.89
C GLU A 178 38.53 5.80 8.43
N LEU A 179 37.48 5.03 8.13
CA LEU A 179 36.17 5.57 7.80
C LEU A 179 35.60 6.40 8.96
N LEU A 180 35.77 5.93 10.20
CA LEU A 180 35.32 6.68 11.38
C LEU A 180 36.10 7.98 11.57
N SER A 181 37.42 7.98 11.33
CA SER A 181 38.22 9.21 11.31
C SER A 181 37.72 10.19 10.26
N CYS A 182 37.49 9.75 9.02
CA CYS A 182 36.94 10.61 7.96
C CYS A 182 35.56 11.20 8.33
N ILE A 183 34.72 10.44 9.02
CA ILE A 183 33.41 10.92 9.49
C ILE A 183 33.57 12.05 10.52
N LEU A 184 34.49 11.89 11.47
CA LEU A 184 34.70 12.84 12.56
C LEU A 184 35.48 14.09 12.13
N GLU A 185 36.40 13.93 11.18
CA GLU A 185 37.22 15.00 10.61
C GLU A 185 36.50 15.77 9.49
N GLU A 186 35.38 15.24 8.98
CA GLU A 186 34.62 15.78 7.84
C GLU A 186 35.46 15.92 6.56
N GLU A 187 36.46 15.05 6.37
CA GLU A 187 37.36 15.03 5.21
C GLU A 187 37.53 13.61 4.67
N VAL A 188 37.57 13.45 3.34
CA VAL A 188 37.86 12.15 2.70
C VAL A 188 38.69 12.31 1.43
N THR A 189 39.75 11.52 1.28
CA THR A 189 40.59 11.52 0.07
C THR A 189 40.01 10.64 -1.02
N HIS A 190 40.44 10.86 -2.27
CA HIS A 190 40.07 10.00 -3.38
C HIS A 190 40.54 8.55 -3.20
N ALA A 191 41.72 8.35 -2.61
CA ALA A 191 42.26 7.01 -2.34
C ALA A 191 41.41 6.28 -1.29
N GLN A 192 40.96 6.97 -0.25
CA GLN A 192 40.03 6.43 0.73
C GLN A 192 38.68 6.09 0.10
N LEU A 193 38.13 6.95 -0.76
CA LEU A 193 36.87 6.65 -1.47
C LEU A 193 36.98 5.44 -2.39
N ASP A 194 38.13 5.25 -3.06
CA ASP A 194 38.40 4.04 -3.84
C ASP A 194 38.30 2.79 -2.96
N GLU A 195 38.93 2.81 -1.79
CA GLU A 195 38.90 1.70 -0.84
C GLU A 195 37.51 1.50 -0.22
N PHE A 196 36.89 2.56 0.29
CA PHE A 196 35.55 2.51 0.90
C PHE A 196 34.48 2.04 -0.08
N SER A 197 34.62 2.32 -1.38
CA SER A 197 33.64 1.90 -2.40
C SER A 197 33.42 0.38 -2.42
N GLU A 198 34.44 -0.40 -2.05
CA GLU A 198 34.38 -1.85 -1.98
C GLU A 198 33.66 -2.36 -0.72
N TYR A 199 33.61 -1.59 0.37
CA TYR A 199 33.04 -2.06 1.63
C TYR A 199 31.71 -1.41 1.95
N VAL A 200 31.54 -0.14 1.58
CA VAL A 200 30.49 0.74 2.09
C VAL A 200 29.73 1.41 0.95
N SER A 201 29.60 0.74 -0.20
CA SER A 201 28.68 1.18 -1.26
C SER A 201 27.31 0.53 -1.13
N LEU A 202 26.27 1.19 -1.65
CA LEU A 202 24.91 0.67 -1.69
C LEU A 202 24.81 -0.60 -2.55
N GLN A 203 25.72 -0.78 -3.50
CA GLN A 203 25.71 -1.84 -4.50
C GLN A 203 26.58 -3.05 -4.11
N ALA A 204 27.61 -2.88 -3.27
CA ALA A 204 28.59 -3.94 -2.99
C ALA A 204 27.95 -5.25 -2.52
N ALA A 205 27.04 -5.19 -1.54
CA ALA A 205 26.34 -6.36 -1.02
C ALA A 205 25.50 -7.11 -2.08
N PHE A 206 25.14 -6.47 -3.18
CA PHE A 206 24.38 -7.07 -4.28
C PHE A 206 25.29 -7.66 -5.36
N CYS A 207 26.42 -7.01 -5.62
CA CYS A 207 27.39 -7.46 -6.60
C CYS A 207 28.22 -8.63 -6.07
N ARG A 208 28.47 -8.68 -4.76
CA ARG A 208 29.29 -9.70 -4.09
C ARG A 208 28.55 -10.36 -2.92
N PRO A 209 27.37 -10.95 -3.14
CA PRO A 209 26.50 -11.41 -2.05
C PRO A 209 27.13 -12.50 -1.16
N GLU A 210 28.14 -13.21 -1.66
CA GLU A 210 28.89 -14.21 -0.89
C GLU A 210 29.80 -13.55 0.17
N GLU A 211 30.42 -12.41 -0.15
CA GLU A 211 31.27 -11.65 0.79
C GLU A 211 30.44 -10.95 1.87
N PHE A 212 29.22 -10.55 1.53
CA PHE A 212 28.30 -9.84 2.43
C PHE A 212 27.22 -10.74 3.03
N ALA A 213 27.43 -12.06 3.06
CA ALA A 213 26.41 -13.04 3.43
C ALA A 213 25.81 -12.80 4.82
N GLU A 214 26.64 -12.51 5.84
CA GLU A 214 26.18 -12.27 7.22
C GLU A 214 25.32 -11.00 7.33
N GLN A 215 25.76 -9.90 6.69
CA GLN A 215 24.98 -8.67 6.63
C GLN A 215 23.63 -8.89 5.93
N LEU A 216 23.64 -9.55 4.77
CA LEU A 216 22.43 -9.83 4.01
C LEU A 216 21.47 -10.70 4.82
N GLU A 217 21.96 -11.73 5.52
CA GLU A 217 21.14 -12.58 6.38
C GLU A 217 20.49 -11.77 7.52
N ALA A 218 21.28 -10.93 8.22
CA ALA A 218 20.78 -10.11 9.31
C ALA A 218 19.70 -9.12 8.82
N VAL A 219 19.92 -8.48 7.67
CA VAL A 219 18.95 -7.57 7.03
C VAL A 219 17.70 -8.33 6.58
N GLN A 220 17.84 -9.50 5.97
CA GLN A 220 16.70 -10.36 5.58
C GLN A 220 15.86 -10.75 6.78
N ARG A 221 16.49 -11.15 7.89
CA ARG A 221 15.82 -11.51 9.15
C ARG A 221 15.05 -10.32 9.73
N LEU A 222 15.71 -9.18 9.86
CA LEU A 222 15.09 -7.95 10.33
C LEU A 222 13.91 -7.54 9.44
N PHE A 223 14.09 -7.62 8.12
CA PHE A 223 13.11 -7.21 7.14
C PHE A 223 11.90 -8.15 7.08
N LEU A 224 12.10 -9.46 7.09
CA LEU A 224 11.02 -10.45 7.14
C LEU A 224 10.46 -10.63 8.57
N GLY A 225 10.89 -9.80 9.52
CA GLY A 225 10.34 -9.75 10.87
C GLY A 225 10.63 -11.01 11.68
N PHE A 226 11.80 -11.60 11.53
CA PHE A 226 12.31 -12.61 12.46
C PHE A 226 12.89 -11.89 13.69
N VAL A 227 11.96 -11.37 14.50
CA VAL A 227 12.24 -10.57 15.70
C VAL A 227 11.34 -10.98 16.84
N GLU A 228 11.85 -10.86 18.06
CA GLU A 228 11.07 -11.07 19.28
C GLU A 228 11.42 -10.03 20.36
N TRP A 229 10.58 -9.96 21.39
CA TRP A 229 10.81 -9.11 22.55
C TRP A 229 11.54 -9.89 23.64
N ASP A 230 12.80 -9.56 23.86
CA ASP A 230 13.57 -10.12 24.96
C ASP A 230 13.24 -9.37 26.26
N SER A 231 12.45 -10.00 27.12
CA SER A 231 12.03 -9.42 28.41
C SER A 231 13.20 -9.24 29.39
N SER A 232 14.30 -9.98 29.23
CA SER A 232 15.49 -9.83 30.08
C SER A 232 16.30 -8.59 29.72
N ARG A 233 16.34 -8.25 28.42
CA ARG A 233 17.01 -7.05 27.89
C ARG A 233 16.07 -5.85 27.80
N ASN A 234 14.76 -6.08 27.91
CA ASN A 234 13.72 -5.09 27.66
C ASN A 234 13.88 -4.44 26.27
N ASP A 235 14.14 -5.28 25.25
CA ASP A 235 14.49 -4.83 23.90
C ASP A 235 14.11 -5.85 22.82
N VAL A 236 14.18 -5.43 21.56
CA VAL A 236 13.92 -6.28 20.39
C VAL A 236 15.21 -7.00 19.98
N VAL A 237 15.16 -8.31 19.75
CA VAL A 237 16.28 -9.14 19.28
C VAL A 237 15.94 -9.83 17.95
N LEU A 238 16.95 -10.16 17.14
CA LEU A 238 16.76 -11.00 15.94
C LEU A 238 16.64 -12.47 16.33
N THR A 239 15.69 -13.18 15.73
CA THR A 239 15.52 -14.62 15.90
C THR A 239 16.09 -15.36 14.70
N GLU A 240 16.56 -16.58 14.90
CA GLU A 240 17.02 -17.45 13.82
C GLU A 240 15.88 -17.81 12.86
N VAL A 241 16.21 -18.01 11.59
CA VAL A 241 15.24 -18.54 10.62
C VAL A 241 15.21 -20.05 10.79
N GLY A 242 14.13 -20.56 11.38
CA GLY A 242 13.93 -22.01 11.55
C GLY A 242 13.83 -22.76 10.21
N GLU A 243 13.88 -24.10 10.26
CA GLU A 243 13.65 -24.96 9.09
C GLU A 243 12.23 -24.82 8.51
N LYS A 244 11.28 -24.40 9.35
CA LYS A 244 9.90 -24.09 8.97
C LYS A 244 9.60 -22.63 9.27
N VAL A 245 9.04 -21.93 8.28
CA VAL A 245 8.62 -20.53 8.43
C VAL A 245 7.11 -20.45 8.46
N GLY A 246 6.57 -19.90 9.55
CA GLY A 246 5.13 -19.64 9.71
C GLY A 246 4.73 -18.20 9.40
N ILE A 247 3.47 -18.02 9.00
CA ILE A 247 2.80 -16.73 8.80
C ILE A 247 1.47 -16.73 9.58
N PRO A 248 1.48 -16.74 10.93
CA PRO A 248 0.27 -16.64 11.75
C PRO A 248 -0.31 -15.21 11.70
N ALA A 249 -0.84 -14.81 10.55
CA ALA A 249 -1.30 -13.45 10.28
C ALA A 249 -2.53 -13.06 11.12
N LEU A 250 -3.36 -14.03 11.55
CA LEU A 250 -4.53 -13.75 12.40
C LEU A 250 -4.18 -13.44 13.85
N SER A 251 -2.94 -13.69 14.28
CA SER A 251 -2.47 -13.28 15.61
C SER A 251 -2.46 -11.76 15.81
N TYR A 252 -2.33 -10.96 14.74
CA TYR A 252 -2.44 -9.50 14.82
C TYR A 252 -3.88 -9.03 15.13
N PRO A 253 -4.91 -9.44 14.36
CA PRO A 253 -6.31 -9.22 14.75
C PRO A 253 -6.60 -9.64 16.18
N GLU A 254 -6.21 -10.86 16.59
CA GLU A 254 -6.45 -11.39 17.94
C GLU A 254 -5.86 -10.48 19.03
N HIS A 255 -4.62 -10.01 18.86
CA HIS A 255 -3.98 -9.09 19.80
C HIS A 255 -4.76 -7.76 19.91
N VAL A 256 -5.10 -7.16 18.77
CA VAL A 256 -5.82 -5.86 18.74
C VAL A 256 -7.19 -5.99 19.41
N ILE A 257 -7.91 -7.09 19.17
CA ILE A 257 -9.24 -7.34 19.74
C ILE A 257 -9.13 -7.64 21.23
N GLY A 258 -8.09 -8.36 21.65
CA GLY A 258 -7.83 -8.71 23.04
C GLY A 258 -7.61 -7.50 23.96
N GLY A 259 -7.33 -6.31 23.40
CA GLY A 259 -7.18 -5.07 24.15
C GLY A 259 -5.95 -5.04 25.05
N VAL A 260 -4.99 -5.93 24.82
CA VAL A 260 -3.69 -5.92 25.51
C VAL A 260 -2.86 -4.79 24.92
N HIS A 261 -2.39 -3.89 25.78
CA HIS A 261 -1.56 -2.77 25.39
C HIS A 261 -0.32 -2.67 26.25
N HIS A 262 0.80 -2.37 25.60
CA HIS A 262 2.06 -2.07 26.25
C HIS A 262 2.41 -0.58 26.12
N ASP A 263 2.86 0.03 27.21
CA ASP A 263 3.26 1.45 27.24
C ASP A 263 4.43 1.75 26.28
N GLN A 264 5.32 0.76 26.11
CA GLN A 264 6.42 0.84 25.18
C GLN A 264 5.96 0.45 23.77
N LYS A 265 5.94 1.42 22.86
CA LYS A 265 5.51 1.23 21.47
C LYS A 265 6.28 0.13 20.73
N GLN A 266 7.59 -0.02 20.99
CA GLN A 266 8.41 -1.10 20.42
C GLN A 266 7.91 -2.47 20.87
N ARG A 267 7.62 -2.63 22.17
CA ARG A 267 7.06 -3.86 22.72
C ARG A 267 5.67 -4.15 22.15
N GLU A 268 4.82 -3.13 22.00
CA GLU A 268 3.50 -3.27 21.38
C GLU A 268 3.60 -3.73 19.91
N ASP A 269 4.54 -3.17 19.15
CA ASP A 269 4.75 -3.53 17.74
C ASP A 269 5.24 -4.98 17.59
N ILE A 270 6.03 -5.49 18.54
CA ILE A 270 6.42 -6.89 18.55
C ILE A 270 5.29 -7.80 19.04
N ALA A 271 4.67 -7.48 20.18
CA ALA A 271 3.62 -8.28 20.80
C ALA A 271 2.39 -8.45 19.90
N SER A 272 2.06 -7.41 19.13
CA SER A 272 0.95 -7.47 18.16
C SER A 272 1.22 -8.35 16.95
N ASN A 273 2.42 -8.91 16.76
CA ASN A 273 2.78 -9.69 15.57
C ASN A 273 2.56 -8.97 14.24
N VAL A 274 2.49 -7.63 14.23
CA VAL A 274 2.30 -6.86 12.98
C VAL A 274 3.44 -7.09 11.98
N HIS A 275 4.63 -7.44 12.48
CA HIS A 275 5.80 -7.79 11.67
C HIS A 275 5.60 -9.10 10.87
N VAL A 276 4.72 -10.01 11.33
CA VAL A 276 4.33 -11.24 10.62
C VAL A 276 3.51 -10.91 9.37
N LEU A 277 2.71 -9.84 9.38
CA LEU A 277 1.96 -9.41 8.19
C LEU A 277 2.90 -8.99 7.06
N ARG A 278 3.97 -8.25 7.41
CA ARG A 278 5.05 -7.90 6.48
C ARG A 278 5.76 -9.14 5.96
N ARG A 279 6.07 -10.11 6.84
CA ARG A 279 6.62 -11.41 6.44
C ARG A 279 5.72 -12.09 5.41
N GLY A 280 4.43 -12.18 5.71
CA GLY A 280 3.43 -12.78 4.83
C GLY A 280 3.41 -12.14 3.46
N TRP A 281 3.40 -10.81 3.38
CA TRP A 281 3.41 -10.12 2.10
C TRP A 281 4.74 -10.28 1.33
N GLY A 282 5.88 -10.23 2.03
CA GLY A 282 7.19 -10.42 1.40
C GLY A 282 7.35 -11.80 0.80
N LEU A 283 7.03 -12.84 1.59
CA LEU A 283 7.07 -14.23 1.14
C LEU A 283 6.03 -14.52 0.05
N PHE A 284 4.86 -13.89 0.11
CA PHE A 284 3.84 -14.03 -0.93
C PHE A 284 4.34 -13.49 -2.27
N ILE A 285 4.97 -12.30 -2.31
CA ILE A 285 5.55 -11.79 -3.55
C ILE A 285 6.68 -12.71 -4.06
N LEU A 286 7.56 -13.20 -3.19
CA LEU A 286 8.59 -14.16 -3.61
C LEU A 286 7.97 -15.39 -4.27
N ARG A 287 6.93 -15.96 -3.68
CA ARG A 287 6.22 -17.10 -4.26
C ARG A 287 5.52 -16.76 -5.58
N VAL A 288 4.94 -15.57 -5.70
CA VAL A 288 4.36 -15.10 -6.98
C VAL A 288 5.43 -15.04 -8.06
N LEU A 289 6.62 -14.51 -7.77
CA LEU A 289 7.71 -14.45 -8.76
C LEU A 289 8.20 -15.84 -9.17
N ASP A 290 8.41 -16.73 -8.21
CA ASP A 290 8.80 -18.13 -8.43
C ASP A 290 7.79 -18.88 -9.30
N LEU A 291 6.49 -18.67 -9.07
CA LEU A 291 5.43 -19.22 -9.90
C LEU A 291 5.46 -18.71 -11.35
N LEU A 292 5.87 -17.45 -11.58
CA LEU A 292 5.92 -16.87 -12.92
C LEU A 292 7.07 -17.45 -13.78
N GLU A 293 8.09 -18.05 -13.16
CA GLU A 293 9.19 -18.70 -13.88
C GLU A 293 8.74 -19.98 -14.61
N SER A 294 7.57 -20.53 -14.26
CA SER A 294 7.01 -21.75 -14.86
C SER A 294 6.51 -21.60 -16.31
N GLY A 295 6.25 -20.37 -16.78
CA GLY A 295 5.83 -20.10 -18.16
C GLY A 295 4.42 -20.58 -18.53
N HIS A 296 3.57 -20.93 -17.57
CA HIS A 296 2.20 -21.36 -17.82
C HIS A 296 1.27 -20.21 -18.22
N GLU A 297 0.23 -20.48 -19.02
CA GLU A 297 -0.79 -19.47 -19.41
C GLU A 297 -1.62 -18.98 -18.22
N ARG A 298 -1.71 -19.81 -17.17
CA ARG A 298 -2.40 -19.52 -15.92
C ARG A 298 -1.49 -19.88 -14.76
N VAL A 299 -1.47 -19.03 -13.76
CA VAL A 299 -0.70 -19.23 -12.53
C VAL A 299 -1.67 -19.53 -11.40
N ALA A 300 -1.38 -20.55 -10.59
CA ALA A 300 -2.21 -20.95 -9.47
C ALA A 300 -1.37 -21.32 -8.25
N LEU A 301 -1.91 -21.04 -7.07
CA LEU A 301 -1.41 -21.52 -5.78
C LEU A 301 -1.83 -22.98 -5.62
N ASP A 302 -0.85 -23.86 -5.38
CA ASP A 302 -1.14 -25.26 -5.07
C ASP A 302 -1.72 -25.40 -3.65
N GLN A 303 -2.03 -26.64 -3.23
CA GLN A 303 -2.63 -26.89 -1.91
C GLN A 303 -1.73 -26.43 -0.76
N THR A 304 -0.41 -26.61 -0.87
CA THR A 304 0.55 -26.17 0.13
C THR A 304 0.58 -24.65 0.21
N ASP A 305 0.66 -23.95 -0.93
CA ASP A 305 0.63 -22.50 -1.00
C ASP A 305 -0.68 -21.94 -0.41
N GLN A 306 -1.81 -22.57 -0.73
CA GLN A 306 -3.11 -22.16 -0.18
C GLN A 306 -3.14 -22.30 1.34
N ALA A 307 -2.61 -23.39 1.90
CA ALA A 307 -2.56 -23.61 3.34
C ALA A 307 -1.67 -22.60 4.07
N VAL A 308 -0.43 -22.39 3.60
CA VAL A 308 0.54 -21.51 4.29
C VAL A 308 0.18 -20.02 4.21
N PHE A 309 -0.54 -19.61 3.17
CA PHE A 309 -0.95 -18.21 2.99
C PHE A 309 -2.40 -17.92 3.39
N GLU A 310 -3.18 -18.90 3.87
CA GLU A 310 -4.63 -18.70 4.09
C GLU A 310 -4.93 -17.51 5.00
N GLU A 311 -4.31 -17.46 6.18
CA GLU A 311 -4.51 -16.37 7.14
C GLU A 311 -4.12 -14.99 6.56
N PHE A 312 -3.01 -14.92 5.84
CA PHE A 312 -2.58 -13.68 5.18
C PHE A 312 -3.59 -13.26 4.09
N ARG A 313 -4.04 -14.22 3.28
CA ARG A 313 -5.02 -13.98 2.20
C ARG A 313 -6.35 -13.47 2.75
N VAL A 314 -6.78 -13.93 3.92
CA VAL A 314 -7.99 -13.42 4.60
C VAL A 314 -7.91 -11.90 4.83
N LEU A 315 -6.80 -11.41 5.38
CA LEU A 315 -6.63 -9.97 5.61
C LEU A 315 -6.41 -9.20 4.31
N ALA A 316 -5.70 -9.80 3.35
CA ALA A 316 -5.50 -9.19 2.04
C ALA A 316 -6.83 -9.05 1.26
N ARG A 317 -7.72 -10.05 1.35
CA ARG A 317 -9.09 -10.00 0.83
C ARG A 317 -9.87 -8.83 1.43
N ALA A 318 -9.80 -8.61 2.74
CA ALA A 318 -10.42 -7.45 3.38
C ALA A 318 -9.88 -6.12 2.82
N TYR A 319 -8.55 -6.01 2.64
CA TYR A 319 -7.92 -4.83 2.03
C TYR A 319 -8.47 -4.54 0.61
N TRP A 320 -8.53 -5.54 -0.27
CA TRP A 320 -9.02 -5.33 -1.63
C TRP A 320 -10.54 -5.14 -1.70
N LEU A 321 -11.33 -5.79 -0.85
CA LEU A 321 -12.77 -5.49 -0.73
C LEU A 321 -12.99 -4.02 -0.36
N GLN A 322 -12.22 -3.48 0.60
CA GLN A 322 -12.26 -2.07 0.93
C GLN A 322 -11.81 -1.19 -0.25
N GLY A 323 -10.83 -1.66 -1.03
CA GLY A 323 -10.40 -1.00 -2.27
C GLY A 323 -11.50 -0.94 -3.34
N TYR A 324 -12.26 -2.02 -3.54
CA TYR A 324 -13.38 -2.06 -4.48
C TYR A 324 -14.57 -1.22 -4.00
N ALA A 325 -14.91 -1.25 -2.70
CA ALA A 325 -15.92 -0.35 -2.14
C ALA A 325 -15.52 1.12 -2.33
N ALA A 326 -14.27 1.47 -2.03
CA ALA A 326 -13.77 2.83 -2.21
C ALA A 326 -13.79 3.26 -3.68
N TYR A 327 -13.42 2.37 -4.60
CA TYR A 327 -13.49 2.62 -6.03
C TYR A 327 -14.95 2.88 -6.48
N ALA A 328 -15.90 2.00 -6.15
CA ALA A 328 -17.30 2.15 -6.53
C ALA A 328 -17.91 3.46 -6.01
N LEU A 329 -17.71 3.77 -4.72
CA LEU A 329 -18.21 5.03 -4.12
C LEU A 329 -17.61 6.27 -4.79
N ARG A 330 -16.33 6.21 -5.18
CA ARG A 330 -15.67 7.33 -5.88
C ARG A 330 -16.14 7.46 -7.33
N SER A 331 -16.36 6.35 -8.04
CA SER A 331 -16.94 6.40 -9.37
C SER A 331 -18.33 7.04 -9.34
N LEU A 332 -19.17 6.68 -8.36
CA LEU A 332 -20.46 7.33 -8.15
C LEU A 332 -20.31 8.84 -7.86
N LEU A 333 -19.35 9.24 -7.03
CA LEU A 333 -19.07 10.64 -6.76
C LEU A 333 -18.61 11.40 -8.01
N SER A 334 -17.71 10.82 -8.80
CA SER A 334 -17.18 11.42 -10.03
C SER A 334 -18.29 11.58 -11.08
N VAL A 335 -19.11 10.55 -11.27
CA VAL A 335 -20.26 10.58 -12.19
C VAL A 335 -21.28 11.63 -11.74
N LEU A 336 -21.62 11.65 -10.45
CA LEU A 336 -22.51 12.66 -9.88
C LEU A 336 -21.94 14.07 -10.07
N TYR A 337 -20.67 14.29 -9.75
CA TYR A 337 -20.00 15.58 -9.96
C TYR A 337 -20.17 16.05 -11.40
N ARG A 338 -19.86 15.18 -12.37
CA ARG A 338 -19.91 15.56 -13.78
C ARG A 338 -21.35 15.85 -14.25
N TYR A 339 -22.32 15.08 -13.76
CA TYR A 339 -23.73 15.38 -14.00
C TYR A 339 -24.16 16.76 -13.45
N LEU A 340 -23.71 17.12 -12.24
CA LEU A 340 -23.97 18.43 -11.63
C LEU A 340 -23.24 19.57 -12.34
N ASP A 341 -22.01 19.33 -12.81
CA ASP A 341 -21.18 20.29 -13.55
C ASP A 341 -21.84 20.70 -14.88
N LEU A 342 -22.47 19.73 -15.56
CA LEU A 342 -23.23 19.95 -16.78
C LEU A 342 -24.53 20.77 -16.56
N ALA A 343 -24.92 21.06 -15.32
CA ALA A 343 -26.05 21.95 -15.00
C ALA A 343 -25.63 23.44 -14.98
N GLU A 344 -24.38 23.77 -15.34
CA GLU A 344 -23.87 25.14 -15.54
C GLU A 344 -24.16 26.09 -14.36
N GLY A 345 -24.11 25.57 -13.14
CA GLY A 345 -24.32 26.36 -11.91
C GLY A 345 -25.79 26.65 -11.55
N LEU A 346 -26.77 26.21 -12.35
CA LEU A 346 -28.19 26.27 -12.00
C LEU A 346 -28.50 25.41 -10.76
N GLY A 347 -27.74 24.33 -10.60
CA GLY A 347 -27.89 23.36 -9.53
C GLY A 347 -29.00 22.35 -9.80
N VAL A 348 -28.91 21.20 -9.14
CA VAL A 348 -29.86 20.09 -9.29
C VAL A 348 -30.51 19.80 -7.96
N THR A 349 -31.85 19.81 -7.91
CA THR A 349 -32.58 19.46 -6.69
C THR A 349 -32.46 17.97 -6.39
N ARG A 350 -32.49 17.59 -5.10
CA ARG A 350 -32.55 16.17 -4.71
C ARG A 350 -33.72 15.43 -5.37
N ARG A 351 -34.87 16.09 -5.52
CA ARG A 351 -36.06 15.52 -6.18
C ARG A 351 -35.83 15.26 -7.67
N SER A 352 -35.14 16.17 -8.36
CA SER A 352 -34.75 15.96 -9.77
C SER A 352 -33.79 14.79 -9.89
N LEU A 353 -32.81 14.70 -9.00
CA LEU A 353 -31.86 13.59 -8.95
C LEU A 353 -32.57 12.25 -8.67
N GLU A 354 -33.54 12.23 -7.75
CA GLU A 354 -34.38 11.07 -7.48
C GLU A 354 -35.17 10.67 -8.73
N ALA A 355 -35.84 11.61 -9.39
CA ALA A 355 -36.61 11.31 -10.60
C ALA A 355 -35.74 10.68 -11.71
N VAL A 356 -34.50 11.19 -11.89
CA VAL A 356 -33.55 10.64 -12.87
C VAL A 356 -33.11 9.22 -12.53
N ILE A 357 -32.85 8.92 -11.26
CA ILE A 357 -32.33 7.61 -10.82
C ILE A 357 -33.44 6.56 -10.69
N THR A 358 -34.64 7.00 -10.31
CA THR A 358 -35.77 6.12 -10.03
C THR A 358 -36.60 5.74 -11.25
N ASP A 359 -36.13 6.05 -12.46
CA ASP A 359 -36.64 5.43 -13.69
C ASP A 359 -36.41 3.92 -13.62
N THR A 360 -37.48 3.18 -13.33
CA THR A 360 -37.39 1.77 -12.92
C THR A 360 -36.97 0.86 -14.07
N ASP A 361 -37.33 1.19 -15.31
CA ASP A 361 -37.11 0.29 -16.44
C ASP A 361 -35.63 0.36 -16.88
N GLU A 362 -35.09 1.56 -17.01
CA GLU A 362 -33.68 1.77 -17.40
C GLU A 362 -32.69 1.36 -16.30
N LEU A 363 -33.02 1.62 -15.03
CA LEU A 363 -32.16 1.20 -13.93
C LEU A 363 -32.16 -0.33 -13.76
N SER A 364 -33.30 -0.99 -13.92
CA SER A 364 -33.36 -2.46 -13.86
C SER A 364 -32.53 -3.07 -14.98
N ALA A 365 -32.63 -2.56 -16.21
CA ALA A 365 -31.79 -2.99 -17.32
C ALA A 365 -30.28 -2.84 -17.00
N THR A 366 -29.89 -1.70 -16.43
CA THR A 366 -28.49 -1.48 -15.98
C THR A 366 -28.04 -2.51 -14.96
N VAL A 367 -28.88 -2.83 -13.97
CA VAL A 367 -28.54 -3.83 -12.95
C VAL A 367 -28.42 -5.22 -13.54
N ASP A 368 -29.30 -5.56 -14.49
CA ASP A 368 -29.27 -6.83 -15.20
C ASP A 368 -27.98 -6.93 -16.05
N ASP A 369 -27.59 -5.87 -16.75
CA ASP A 369 -26.34 -5.80 -17.52
C ASP A 369 -25.10 -5.93 -16.62
N ALA A 370 -25.14 -5.32 -15.43
CA ALA A 370 -24.08 -5.44 -14.44
C ALA A 370 -24.01 -6.87 -13.86
N LEU A 371 -25.14 -7.56 -13.71
CA LEU A 371 -25.17 -8.98 -13.31
C LEU A 371 -24.68 -9.91 -14.44
N ALA A 372 -24.90 -9.52 -15.69
CA ALA A 372 -24.39 -10.19 -16.89
C ALA A 372 -22.92 -9.85 -17.18
N ALA A 373 -22.29 -8.93 -16.43
CA ALA A 373 -20.91 -8.51 -16.65
C ALA A 373 -19.95 -9.69 -16.54
N ARG A 374 -19.15 -9.90 -17.58
CA ARG A 374 -18.07 -10.90 -17.66
C ARG A 374 -16.78 -10.23 -18.11
N SER A 375 -15.73 -11.03 -18.16
CA SER A 375 -14.41 -10.59 -18.61
C SER A 375 -13.85 -11.60 -19.60
N SER A 376 -13.38 -11.10 -20.74
CA SER A 376 -12.71 -11.89 -21.79
C SER A 376 -11.20 -11.62 -21.77
N SER A 377 -10.40 -12.43 -22.45
CA SER A 377 -8.95 -12.20 -22.54
C SER A 377 -8.62 -11.00 -23.43
N GLY A 378 -7.87 -10.03 -22.90
CA GLY A 378 -7.47 -8.79 -23.55
C GLY A 378 -6.07 -8.80 -24.17
N GLY A 379 -5.45 -9.98 -24.33
CA GLY A 379 -4.24 -10.21 -25.13
C GLY A 379 -2.91 -9.60 -24.64
N LYS A 380 -2.91 -8.64 -23.71
CA LYS A 380 -1.69 -8.03 -23.13
C LYS A 380 -1.25 -8.77 -21.87
N ALA A 381 0.03 -8.75 -21.52
CA ALA A 381 0.50 -9.33 -20.26
C ALA A 381 -0.11 -8.58 -19.05
N LEU A 382 -0.56 -9.34 -18.05
CA LEU A 382 -1.12 -8.78 -16.83
C LEU A 382 0.02 -8.19 -15.97
N PRO A 383 -0.10 -6.95 -15.46
CA PRO A 383 0.93 -6.40 -14.59
C PRO A 383 1.13 -7.27 -13.33
N ARG A 384 2.38 -7.53 -12.92
CA ARG A 384 2.70 -8.38 -11.77
C ARG A 384 1.97 -8.03 -10.47
N GLY A 385 1.80 -6.74 -10.20
CA GLY A 385 1.06 -6.31 -9.02
C GLY A 385 -0.43 -6.68 -9.07
N VAL A 386 -0.99 -6.82 -10.27
CA VAL A 386 -2.35 -7.32 -10.50
C VAL A 386 -2.39 -8.84 -10.41
N LEU A 387 -1.40 -9.56 -10.98
CA LEU A 387 -1.24 -11.01 -10.79
C LEU A 387 -1.18 -11.38 -9.30
N ALA A 388 -0.36 -10.68 -8.51
CA ALA A 388 -0.26 -10.89 -7.07
C ALA A 388 -1.58 -10.64 -6.34
N ARG A 389 -2.36 -9.62 -6.76
CA ARG A 389 -3.71 -9.39 -6.24
C ARG A 389 -4.63 -10.58 -6.55
N GLU A 390 -4.69 -11.01 -7.79
CA GLU A 390 -5.61 -12.09 -8.21
C GLU A 390 -5.25 -13.42 -7.54
N LEU A 391 -3.95 -13.74 -7.41
CA LEU A 391 -3.49 -14.91 -6.65
C LEU A 391 -3.88 -14.81 -5.17
N ALA A 392 -3.72 -13.65 -4.55
CA ALA A 392 -4.09 -13.49 -3.13
C ALA A 392 -5.60 -13.60 -2.92
N LEU A 393 -6.41 -13.04 -3.82
CA LEU A 393 -7.87 -13.10 -3.77
C LEU A 393 -8.39 -14.51 -4.08
N ASN A 394 -8.06 -15.03 -5.26
CA ASN A 394 -8.72 -16.18 -5.87
C ASN A 394 -7.87 -17.45 -5.80
N GLY A 395 -6.56 -17.33 -5.57
CA GLY A 395 -5.63 -18.46 -5.61
C GLY A 395 -5.17 -18.79 -7.02
N GLU A 396 -5.67 -18.09 -8.03
CA GLU A 396 -5.27 -18.25 -9.43
C GLU A 396 -5.45 -16.94 -10.20
N ALA A 397 -4.69 -16.81 -11.29
CA ALA A 397 -4.72 -15.66 -12.18
C ALA A 397 -4.34 -16.03 -13.63
N PRO A 398 -5.01 -15.46 -14.64
CA PRO A 398 -4.54 -15.51 -16.02
C PRO A 398 -3.28 -14.67 -16.19
N MET A 399 -2.42 -15.06 -17.13
CA MET A 399 -1.22 -14.28 -17.47
C MET A 399 -1.53 -13.05 -18.33
N THR A 400 -2.71 -12.98 -18.93
CA THR A 400 -3.14 -11.86 -19.78
C THR A 400 -4.14 -10.95 -19.08
N SER A 401 -4.19 -9.69 -19.51
CA SER A 401 -5.21 -8.72 -19.14
C SER A 401 -6.59 -9.21 -19.55
N VAL A 402 -7.61 -8.63 -18.93
CA VAL A 402 -9.00 -8.89 -19.31
C VAL A 402 -9.65 -7.65 -19.92
N GLU A 403 -10.65 -7.88 -20.76
CA GLU A 403 -11.53 -6.87 -21.35
C GLU A 403 -12.97 -7.09 -20.87
N PRO A 404 -13.78 -6.03 -20.73
CA PRO A 404 -15.18 -6.18 -20.37
C PRO A 404 -15.93 -6.90 -21.50
N ALA A 405 -16.77 -7.86 -21.13
CA ALA A 405 -17.68 -8.54 -22.03
C ALA A 405 -19.07 -8.58 -21.39
N ILE A 406 -20.11 -8.31 -22.18
CA ILE A 406 -21.50 -8.52 -21.77
C ILE A 406 -21.95 -9.82 -22.43
N SER A 407 -22.43 -10.77 -21.63
CA SER A 407 -22.98 -12.00 -22.19
C SER A 407 -24.31 -11.70 -22.89
N GLU A 408 -24.35 -11.87 -24.22
CA GLU A 408 -25.61 -11.87 -24.96
C GLU A 408 -26.36 -13.17 -24.64
N ASN A 409 -27.46 -13.04 -23.89
CA ASN A 409 -28.41 -14.10 -23.49
C ASN A 409 -28.19 -14.77 -22.12
N GLU A 410 -28.78 -14.18 -21.08
CA GLU A 410 -29.50 -14.97 -20.07
C GLU A 410 -30.89 -14.37 -19.86
N ALA A 411 -31.90 -14.94 -20.51
CA ALA A 411 -33.30 -14.61 -20.22
C ALA A 411 -33.60 -14.94 -18.75
N GLY A 412 -34.01 -13.95 -17.95
CA GLY A 412 -34.35 -14.13 -16.54
C GLY A 412 -33.42 -13.47 -15.53
N LEU A 413 -32.56 -12.53 -15.95
CA LEU A 413 -31.69 -11.72 -15.08
C LEU A 413 -32.37 -10.50 -14.43
N SER A 414 -33.68 -10.30 -14.56
CA SER A 414 -34.40 -9.16 -13.96
C SER A 414 -34.45 -9.22 -12.44
N ALA A 415 -33.81 -8.28 -11.75
CA ALA A 415 -33.93 -8.12 -10.29
C ALA A 415 -34.71 -6.83 -9.96
N PRO A 416 -36.05 -6.83 -9.88
CA PRO A 416 -36.80 -5.65 -9.44
C PRO A 416 -36.58 -5.29 -7.96
N GLU A 417 -36.23 -6.26 -7.11
CA GLU A 417 -36.11 -6.11 -5.66
C GLU A 417 -34.69 -6.42 -5.13
N VAL A 418 -34.34 -5.77 -4.01
CA VAL A 418 -33.06 -5.99 -3.30
C VAL A 418 -32.87 -7.45 -2.90
N GLY A 419 -33.94 -8.13 -2.49
CA GLY A 419 -33.91 -9.54 -2.09
C GLY A 419 -33.51 -10.49 -3.23
N GLU A 420 -33.99 -10.20 -4.44
CA GLU A 420 -33.68 -10.97 -5.64
C GLU A 420 -32.24 -10.73 -6.07
N LEU A 421 -31.79 -9.48 -6.08
CA LEU A 421 -30.38 -9.13 -6.34
C LEU A 421 -29.43 -9.84 -5.35
N ARG A 422 -29.74 -9.81 -4.05
CA ARG A 422 -28.96 -10.56 -3.03
C ARG A 422 -28.93 -12.05 -3.32
N THR A 423 -30.07 -12.64 -3.70
CA THR A 423 -30.17 -14.08 -3.98
C THR A 423 -29.31 -14.47 -5.18
N ARG A 424 -29.29 -13.65 -6.23
CA ARG A 424 -28.43 -13.87 -7.39
C ARG A 424 -26.95 -13.68 -7.08
N LEU A 425 -26.59 -12.63 -6.36
CA LEU A 425 -25.19 -12.45 -5.95
C LEU A 425 -24.74 -13.60 -5.05
N LYS A 426 -25.61 -14.12 -4.17
CA LYS A 426 -25.34 -15.35 -3.40
C LYS A 426 -25.13 -16.58 -4.28
N SER A 427 -25.90 -16.76 -5.36
CA SER A 427 -25.70 -17.90 -6.25
C SER A 427 -24.38 -17.82 -7.01
N VAL A 428 -23.92 -16.61 -7.35
CA VAL A 428 -22.61 -16.41 -8.00
C VAL A 428 -21.45 -16.62 -7.02
N VAL A 429 -21.58 -16.14 -5.77
CA VAL A 429 -20.49 -16.23 -4.76
C VAL A 429 -20.45 -17.59 -4.04
N LYS A 430 -21.42 -18.49 -4.27
CA LYS A 430 -21.50 -19.82 -3.60
C LYS A 430 -20.22 -20.66 -3.73
N THR A 431 -19.45 -20.44 -4.80
CA THR A 431 -18.22 -21.16 -5.12
C THR A 431 -16.94 -20.45 -4.64
N GLY A 432 -17.05 -19.32 -3.94
CA GLY A 432 -15.92 -18.62 -3.30
C GLY A 432 -15.41 -17.41 -4.05
N TRP A 433 -14.07 -17.31 -4.16
CA TRP A 433 -13.37 -16.23 -4.85
C TRP A 433 -13.09 -16.66 -6.29
N HIS A 434 -13.64 -15.93 -7.26
CA HIS A 434 -13.59 -16.30 -8.67
C HIS A 434 -12.48 -15.57 -9.42
N PRO A 435 -11.77 -16.28 -10.31
CA PRO A 435 -10.78 -15.66 -11.17
C PRO A 435 -11.38 -14.56 -12.04
N ILE A 436 -10.51 -13.64 -12.43
CA ILE A 436 -10.87 -12.42 -13.16
C ILE A 436 -11.43 -12.68 -14.56
N ASP A 437 -11.12 -13.80 -15.20
CA ASP A 437 -11.45 -14.16 -16.59
C ASP A 437 -12.56 -15.23 -16.71
N GLY A 438 -13.38 -15.39 -15.67
CA GLY A 438 -14.41 -16.44 -15.62
C GLY A 438 -15.81 -16.02 -16.14
N ASP A 439 -16.67 -17.03 -16.30
CA ASP A 439 -18.08 -16.89 -16.73
C ASP A 439 -19.03 -16.38 -15.63
N GLN A 440 -18.52 -15.68 -14.62
CA GLN A 440 -19.28 -15.14 -13.51
C GLN A 440 -19.04 -13.65 -13.32
N VAL A 441 -19.98 -12.94 -12.70
CA VAL A 441 -19.78 -11.52 -12.36
C VAL A 441 -18.67 -11.37 -11.31
N THR A 442 -17.68 -10.54 -11.63
CA THR A 442 -16.54 -10.27 -10.76
C THR A 442 -16.41 -8.78 -10.46
N LEU A 443 -15.78 -8.44 -9.32
CA LEU A 443 -15.48 -7.04 -8.97
C LEU A 443 -14.57 -6.35 -10.00
N PRO A 444 -13.54 -7.00 -10.59
CA PRO A 444 -12.83 -6.47 -11.73
C PRO A 444 -13.71 -6.15 -12.95
N ALA A 445 -14.64 -7.05 -13.32
CA ALA A 445 -15.54 -6.82 -14.47
C ALA A 445 -16.43 -5.58 -14.24
N LEU A 446 -17.04 -5.48 -13.07
CA LEU A 446 -17.84 -4.32 -12.68
C LEU A 446 -17.02 -3.02 -12.62
N LYS A 447 -15.75 -3.11 -12.21
CA LYS A 447 -14.82 -1.98 -12.24
C LYS A 447 -14.58 -1.51 -13.68
N LEU A 448 -14.37 -2.42 -14.63
CA LEU A 448 -14.14 -2.07 -16.04
C LEU A 448 -15.37 -1.40 -16.66
N GLN A 449 -16.58 -1.89 -16.35
CA GLN A 449 -17.83 -1.24 -16.78
C GLN A 449 -17.96 0.18 -16.21
N LEU A 450 -17.65 0.38 -14.93
CA LEU A 450 -17.62 1.73 -14.33
C LEU A 450 -16.58 2.65 -14.99
N ASP A 451 -15.40 2.12 -15.35
CA ASP A 451 -14.38 2.87 -16.10
C ASP A 451 -14.87 3.26 -17.51
N GLU A 452 -15.71 2.44 -18.15
CA GLU A 452 -16.35 2.73 -19.45
C GLU A 452 -17.39 3.83 -19.33
N THR A 453 -18.34 3.70 -18.41
CA THR A 453 -19.36 4.72 -18.16
C THR A 453 -18.72 6.07 -17.79
N TRP A 454 -17.64 6.06 -17.01
CA TRP A 454 -16.88 7.27 -16.72
C TRP A 454 -16.23 7.89 -17.97
N ARG A 455 -15.60 7.08 -18.83
CA ARG A 455 -14.97 7.54 -20.07
C ARG A 455 -16.00 8.12 -21.04
N GLU A 456 -17.17 7.51 -21.15
CA GLU A 456 -18.27 8.01 -21.98
C GLU A 456 -18.82 9.34 -21.44
N LEU A 457 -19.01 9.42 -20.12
CA LEU A 457 -19.53 10.64 -19.48
C LEU A 457 -18.60 11.84 -19.67
N ALA A 458 -17.29 11.62 -19.73
CA ALA A 458 -16.32 12.67 -20.02
C ALA A 458 -16.49 13.29 -21.42
N GLN A 459 -17.13 12.59 -22.36
CA GLN A 459 -17.39 13.05 -23.73
C GLN A 459 -18.76 13.74 -23.88
N ILE A 460 -19.63 13.65 -22.87
CA ILE A 460 -20.95 14.27 -22.89
C ILE A 460 -20.84 15.78 -22.64
N GLY A 461 -21.61 16.54 -23.43
CA GLY A 461 -21.67 18.00 -23.38
C GLY A 461 -22.95 18.60 -22.80
N THR A 462 -23.97 17.79 -22.47
CA THR A 462 -25.23 18.30 -21.90
C THR A 462 -25.71 17.45 -20.73
N GLN A 463 -26.41 18.08 -19.77
CA GLN A 463 -26.93 17.40 -18.59
C GLN A 463 -27.94 16.28 -18.95
N ALA A 464 -28.85 16.54 -19.89
CA ALA A 464 -29.85 15.57 -20.31
C ALA A 464 -29.22 14.30 -20.92
N ALA A 465 -28.15 14.45 -21.70
CA ALA A 465 -27.43 13.32 -22.27
C ALA A 465 -26.59 12.55 -21.22
N ALA A 466 -26.34 13.13 -20.05
CA ALA A 466 -25.65 12.49 -18.94
C ALA A 466 -26.59 11.68 -18.02
N GLU A 467 -27.91 11.86 -18.12
CA GLU A 467 -28.88 11.14 -17.28
C GLU A 467 -28.81 9.60 -17.42
N PRO A 468 -28.73 9.02 -18.64
CA PRO A 468 -28.60 7.57 -18.79
C PRO A 468 -27.31 7.04 -18.18
N LEU A 469 -26.19 7.76 -18.33
CA LEU A 469 -24.90 7.37 -17.78
C LEU A 469 -24.87 7.50 -16.24
N LEU A 470 -25.61 8.44 -15.66
CA LEU A 470 -25.79 8.52 -14.22
C LEU A 470 -26.58 7.32 -13.68
N ARG A 471 -27.67 6.91 -14.36
CA ARG A 471 -28.41 5.69 -14.04
C ARG A 471 -27.53 4.46 -14.17
N GLN A 472 -26.79 4.35 -15.27
CA GLN A 472 -25.84 3.28 -15.54
C GLN A 472 -24.79 3.18 -14.42
N ALA A 473 -24.17 4.33 -14.13
CA ALA A 473 -23.37 4.66 -12.95
C ALA A 473 -23.86 3.98 -11.66
N THR A 474 -25.09 4.34 -11.33
CA THR A 474 -25.73 4.02 -10.06
C THR A 474 -26.10 2.54 -9.96
N GLY A 475 -26.61 1.94 -11.04
CA GLY A 475 -26.93 0.51 -11.09
C GLY A 475 -25.68 -0.36 -10.98
N GLN A 476 -24.65 -0.09 -11.79
CA GLN A 476 -23.35 -0.80 -11.72
C GLN A 476 -22.70 -0.65 -10.33
N GLY A 477 -22.71 0.57 -9.78
CA GLY A 477 -22.19 0.85 -8.44
C GLY A 477 -22.93 0.09 -7.33
N LEU A 478 -24.26 -0.01 -7.41
CA LEU A 478 -25.07 -0.79 -6.47
C LEU A 478 -24.71 -2.27 -6.52
N VAL A 479 -24.63 -2.86 -7.72
CA VAL A 479 -24.24 -4.28 -7.90
C VAL A 479 -22.84 -4.53 -7.36
N ALA A 480 -21.88 -3.63 -7.63
CA ALA A 480 -20.53 -3.73 -7.10
C ALA A 480 -20.48 -3.67 -5.57
N LEU A 481 -21.19 -2.73 -4.95
CA LEU A 481 -21.24 -2.59 -3.48
C LEU A 481 -21.94 -3.79 -2.82
N MET A 482 -23.00 -4.32 -3.42
CA MET A 482 -23.67 -5.52 -2.92
C MET A 482 -22.83 -6.79 -3.10
N LEU A 483 -22.04 -6.90 -4.17
CA LEU A 483 -21.08 -7.99 -4.34
C LEU A 483 -19.94 -7.89 -3.32
N VAL A 484 -19.45 -6.68 -3.02
CA VAL A 484 -18.49 -6.45 -1.93
C VAL A 484 -19.07 -6.87 -0.59
N ASP A 485 -20.30 -6.45 -0.26
CA ASP A 485 -20.97 -6.84 0.99
C ASP A 485 -21.16 -8.35 1.09
N GLN A 486 -21.59 -9.01 0.02
CA GLN A 486 -21.77 -10.46 0.02
C GLN A 486 -20.45 -11.21 0.26
N ARG A 487 -19.35 -10.75 -0.37
CA ARG A 487 -18.01 -11.32 -0.14
C ARG A 487 -17.49 -11.01 1.26
N TYR A 488 -17.76 -9.81 1.77
CA TYR A 488 -17.40 -9.40 3.12
C TYR A 488 -18.09 -10.28 4.17
N ARG A 489 -19.41 -10.46 4.07
CA ARG A 489 -20.20 -11.33 4.96
C ARG A 489 -19.72 -12.78 4.92
N ASN A 490 -19.40 -13.30 3.74
CA ASN A 490 -18.85 -14.66 3.62
C ASN A 490 -17.48 -14.76 4.31
N LEU A 491 -16.60 -13.78 4.10
CA LEU A 491 -15.29 -13.71 4.76
C LEU A 491 -15.44 -13.67 6.28
N THR A 492 -16.31 -12.81 6.80
CA THR A 492 -16.47 -12.59 8.24
C THR A 492 -17.29 -13.68 8.94
N THR A 493 -18.10 -14.44 8.20
CA THR A 493 -18.74 -15.66 8.72
C THR A 493 -17.69 -16.72 9.03
N SER A 494 -16.69 -16.88 8.16
CA SER A 494 -15.59 -17.82 8.38
C SER A 494 -14.51 -17.29 9.33
N TYR A 495 -14.33 -15.96 9.39
CA TYR A 495 -13.30 -15.30 10.19
C TYR A 495 -13.89 -14.11 10.99
N PRO A 496 -14.62 -14.37 12.09
CA PRO A 496 -15.30 -13.32 12.86
C PRO A 496 -14.38 -12.27 13.47
N ASP A 497 -13.14 -12.63 13.80
CA ASP A 497 -12.16 -11.70 14.35
C ASP A 497 -11.80 -10.59 13.36
N VAL A 498 -11.84 -10.89 12.06
CA VAL A 498 -11.62 -9.88 11.02
C VAL A 498 -12.73 -8.84 11.01
N ASP A 499 -13.99 -9.23 11.22
CA ASP A 499 -15.11 -8.28 11.36
C ASP A 499 -14.91 -7.39 12.58
N THR A 500 -14.55 -8.00 13.71
CA THR A 500 -14.34 -7.30 14.97
C THR A 500 -13.21 -6.29 14.84
N LEU A 501 -12.08 -6.67 14.25
CA LEU A 501 -10.95 -5.78 13.96
C LEU A 501 -11.40 -4.59 13.10
N LEU A 502 -12.07 -4.84 11.97
CA LEU A 502 -12.49 -3.79 11.04
C LEU A 502 -13.53 -2.85 11.67
N ARG A 503 -14.45 -3.38 12.48
CA ARG A 503 -15.42 -2.58 13.23
C ARG A 503 -14.74 -1.71 14.28
N GLN A 504 -13.82 -2.25 15.07
CA GLN A 504 -13.08 -1.52 16.09
C GLN A 504 -12.21 -0.40 15.49
N GLN A 505 -11.44 -0.70 14.44
CA GLN A 505 -10.51 0.27 13.84
C GLN A 505 -11.20 1.28 12.92
N TYR A 506 -12.18 0.84 12.12
CA TYR A 506 -12.71 1.62 11.01
C TYR A 506 -14.23 1.78 11.00
N GLY A 507 -14.97 1.11 11.88
CA GLY A 507 -16.44 1.11 11.86
C GLY A 507 -17.09 2.49 12.02
N ARG A 508 -16.37 3.47 12.59
CA ARG A 508 -16.84 4.87 12.67
C ARG A 508 -16.83 5.58 11.32
N GLN A 509 -16.06 5.08 10.34
CA GLN A 509 -15.94 5.70 9.02
C GLN A 509 -17.08 5.22 8.12
N ARG A 510 -17.87 6.15 7.57
CA ARG A 510 -19.06 5.85 6.76
C ARG A 510 -18.78 5.06 5.47
N SER A 511 -17.56 5.12 4.95
CA SER A 511 -17.11 4.38 3.76
C SER A 511 -16.41 3.06 4.08
N SER A 512 -16.42 2.61 5.34
CA SER A 512 -15.84 1.33 5.75
C SER A 512 -16.68 0.13 5.33
N LEU A 513 -16.06 -1.03 5.15
CA LEU A 513 -16.77 -2.28 4.89
C LEU A 513 -17.88 -2.58 5.93
N PRO A 514 -17.63 -2.48 7.26
CA PRO A 514 -18.70 -2.67 8.24
C PRO A 514 -19.85 -1.65 8.09
N ALA A 515 -19.53 -0.37 7.93
CA ALA A 515 -20.57 0.67 7.80
C ALA A 515 -21.37 0.55 6.50
N LEU A 516 -20.74 0.07 5.42
CA LEU A 516 -21.39 -0.27 4.17
C LEU A 516 -22.30 -1.50 4.34
N SER A 517 -21.82 -2.54 5.02
CA SER A 517 -22.59 -3.75 5.30
C SER A 517 -23.85 -3.44 6.12
N ASP A 518 -23.70 -2.67 7.21
CA ASP A 518 -24.81 -2.23 8.07
C ASP A 518 -25.80 -1.31 7.32
N HIS A 519 -25.33 -0.56 6.31
CA HIS A 519 -26.21 0.24 5.46
C HIS A 519 -27.00 -0.63 4.49
N LEU A 520 -26.32 -1.52 3.78
CA LEU A 520 -26.96 -2.40 2.81
C LEU A 520 -27.94 -3.35 3.49
N GLU A 521 -27.69 -3.79 4.72
CA GLU A 521 -28.59 -4.64 5.50
C GLU A 521 -29.95 -4.00 5.78
N ARG A 522 -29.95 -2.69 6.05
CA ARG A 522 -31.16 -1.92 6.38
C ARG A 522 -32.16 -1.86 5.23
N HIS A 523 -31.74 -2.16 4.00
CA HIS A 523 -32.67 -2.37 2.91
C HIS A 523 -33.43 -3.68 3.09
N ALA A 524 -34.74 -3.59 3.34
CA ALA A 524 -35.63 -4.74 3.36
C ALA A 524 -35.61 -5.44 2.01
N SER A 525 -35.75 -6.77 2.01
CA SER A 525 -35.71 -7.58 0.78
C SER A 525 -36.74 -7.14 -0.25
N LYS A 526 -37.88 -6.62 0.19
CA LYS A 526 -38.98 -6.11 -0.66
C LYS A 526 -38.78 -4.69 -1.17
N ASN A 527 -37.69 -4.02 -0.79
CA ASN A 527 -37.41 -2.69 -1.33
C ASN A 527 -37.06 -2.82 -2.81
N GLY A 528 -37.65 -1.96 -3.65
CA GLY A 528 -37.29 -1.88 -5.06
C GLY A 528 -35.86 -1.39 -5.25
N ILE A 529 -35.20 -1.87 -6.31
CA ILE A 529 -33.80 -1.54 -6.63
C ILE A 529 -33.61 -0.03 -6.84
N ALA A 530 -34.54 0.66 -7.50
CA ALA A 530 -34.51 2.11 -7.68
C ALA A 530 -34.36 2.87 -6.35
N SER A 531 -35.15 2.48 -5.34
CA SER A 531 -35.06 3.10 -4.02
C SER A 531 -33.73 2.79 -3.33
N ALA A 532 -33.23 1.56 -3.47
CA ALA A 532 -31.94 1.17 -2.88
C ALA A 532 -30.75 1.87 -3.54
N ALA A 533 -30.76 1.98 -4.87
CA ALA A 533 -29.76 2.69 -5.66
C ALA A 533 -29.69 4.16 -5.27
N PHE A 534 -30.85 4.84 -5.24
CA PHE A 534 -30.93 6.24 -4.84
C PHE A 534 -30.50 6.49 -3.39
N LYS A 535 -30.91 5.62 -2.45
CA LYS A 535 -30.47 5.69 -1.05
C LYS A 535 -28.97 5.43 -0.89
N THR A 536 -28.41 4.52 -1.68
CA THR A 536 -26.97 4.26 -1.67
C THR A 536 -26.19 5.48 -2.13
N LEU A 537 -26.59 6.10 -3.24
CA LEU A 537 -26.00 7.36 -3.71
C LEU A 537 -26.13 8.47 -2.65
N THR A 538 -27.31 8.59 -2.04
CA THR A 538 -27.56 9.65 -1.05
C THR A 538 -26.75 9.42 0.23
N ASP A 539 -26.92 8.29 0.92
CA ASP A 539 -26.31 8.05 2.23
C ASP A 539 -24.78 7.86 2.15
N ARG A 540 -24.29 7.16 1.11
CA ARG A 540 -22.88 6.76 1.01
C ARG A 540 -22.01 7.72 0.21
N VAL A 541 -22.62 8.54 -0.66
CA VAL A 541 -21.90 9.55 -1.44
C VAL A 541 -22.24 10.95 -0.94
N LEU A 542 -23.51 11.36 -1.04
CA LEU A 542 -23.92 12.74 -0.69
C LEU A 542 -23.71 13.06 0.79
N GLU A 543 -24.33 12.30 1.70
CA GLU A 543 -24.27 12.57 3.13
C GLU A 543 -22.88 12.31 3.72
N THR A 544 -22.15 11.34 3.16
CA THR A 544 -20.78 11.05 3.62
C THR A 544 -19.84 12.20 3.27
N HIS A 545 -19.97 12.76 2.07
CA HIS A 545 -19.25 13.96 1.65
C HIS A 545 -19.58 15.16 2.56
N GLN A 546 -20.87 15.42 2.81
CA GLN A 546 -21.30 16.48 3.72
C GLN A 546 -20.79 16.29 5.14
N TYR A 547 -20.86 15.06 5.66
CA TYR A 547 -20.34 14.73 6.98
C TYR A 547 -18.85 15.05 7.10
N VAL A 548 -18.05 14.67 6.09
CA VAL A 548 -16.60 14.94 6.05
C VAL A 548 -16.31 16.45 6.02
N ILE A 549 -17.17 17.24 5.35
CA ILE A 549 -17.07 18.71 5.37
C ILE A 549 -17.44 19.29 6.73
N HIS A 550 -18.49 18.78 7.39
CA HIS A 550 -18.85 19.27 8.73
C HIS A 550 -17.77 18.92 9.77
N ASP A 551 -17.21 17.71 9.72
CA ASP A 551 -16.09 17.27 10.56
C ASP A 551 -14.84 18.15 10.36
N ARG A 552 -14.68 18.77 9.19
CA ARG A 552 -13.62 19.75 8.87
C ARG A 552 -13.77 21.07 9.62
N LEU A 553 -15.00 21.58 9.76
CA LEU A 553 -15.24 22.88 10.40
C LEU A 553 -14.74 22.90 11.85
N SER A 554 -14.57 21.72 12.47
CA SER A 554 -13.97 21.53 13.80
C SER A 554 -12.44 21.37 13.83
N ALA A 555 -11.75 21.05 12.72
CA ALA A 555 -10.39 20.50 12.75
C ALA A 555 -9.32 21.21 11.88
N GLY A 556 -9.67 22.24 11.11
CA GLY A 556 -8.67 23.08 10.39
C GLY A 556 -7.97 22.42 9.19
N GLU A 557 -8.41 21.25 8.73
CA GLU A 557 -7.82 20.52 7.58
C GLU A 557 -8.36 21.01 6.22
N THR A 558 -7.63 20.74 5.13
CA THR A 558 -8.05 21.03 3.73
C THR A 558 -8.65 19.79 3.05
N ILE A 559 -9.91 19.89 2.62
CA ILE A 559 -10.64 18.85 1.86
C ILE A 559 -11.07 19.47 0.52
N ALA A 560 -10.93 18.72 -0.57
CA ALA A 560 -11.48 19.11 -1.87
C ALA A 560 -13.02 19.01 -1.82
N LEU A 561 -13.74 20.05 -2.22
CA LEU A 561 -15.19 20.00 -2.34
C LEU A 561 -15.57 19.48 -3.73
N ALA A 562 -16.26 18.36 -3.80
CA ALA A 562 -16.84 17.91 -5.06
C ALA A 562 -18.10 18.72 -5.45
N PHE A 563 -18.97 19.02 -4.48
CA PHE A 563 -20.19 19.78 -4.70
C PHE A 563 -20.57 20.56 -3.43
N THR A 564 -21.40 21.59 -3.56
CA THR A 564 -22.09 22.27 -2.46
C THR A 564 -23.54 21.80 -2.38
N HIS A 565 -24.13 21.89 -1.19
CA HIS A 565 -25.55 21.61 -0.95
C HIS A 565 -26.18 22.82 -0.27
N ASP A 566 -27.16 23.41 -0.96
CA ASP A 566 -28.03 24.43 -0.39
C ASP A 566 -29.18 23.75 0.36
N LEU A 567 -29.21 23.91 1.68
CA LEU A 567 -30.22 23.33 2.56
C LEU A 567 -31.61 23.99 2.40
N GLU A 568 -31.68 25.25 1.99
CA GLU A 568 -32.95 25.97 1.84
C GLU A 568 -33.70 25.51 0.58
N THR A 569 -32.95 25.26 -0.49
CA THR A 569 -33.50 24.86 -1.79
C THR A 569 -33.32 23.36 -2.09
N ASP A 570 -32.70 22.61 -1.19
CA ASP A 570 -32.29 21.20 -1.35
C ASP A 570 -31.62 20.92 -2.70
N THR A 571 -30.68 21.81 -3.06
CA THR A 571 -30.04 21.86 -4.39
C THR A 571 -28.54 21.61 -4.29
N PHE A 572 -28.01 20.77 -5.18
CA PHE A 572 -26.60 20.45 -5.29
C PHE A 572 -25.95 21.19 -6.46
N ARG A 573 -24.72 21.67 -6.29
CA ARG A 573 -23.94 22.34 -7.34
C ARG A 573 -22.52 21.81 -7.38
N ALA A 574 -21.97 21.54 -8.56
CA ALA A 574 -20.59 21.11 -8.70
C ALA A 574 -19.62 22.21 -8.26
N GLU A 575 -18.48 21.81 -7.68
CA GLU A 575 -17.44 22.73 -7.18
C GLU A 575 -16.09 22.44 -7.82
N ALA A 576 -15.53 21.25 -7.53
CA ALA A 576 -14.26 20.83 -8.08
C ALA A 576 -14.27 19.34 -8.41
N GLU A 577 -13.66 18.98 -9.53
CA GLU A 577 -13.61 17.60 -9.97
C GLU A 577 -12.91 16.71 -8.93
N PRO A 578 -13.57 15.66 -8.43
CA PRO A 578 -12.91 14.69 -7.57
C PRO A 578 -11.87 13.94 -8.40
N GLY A 579 -10.65 13.80 -7.88
CA GLY A 579 -9.61 13.05 -8.57
C GLY A 579 -10.06 11.63 -8.95
N ALA A 580 -9.72 11.20 -10.16
CA ALA A 580 -10.19 9.95 -10.76
C ALA A 580 -10.10 8.74 -9.79
N PRO A 581 -11.11 7.85 -9.78
CA PRO A 581 -11.10 6.66 -8.95
C PRO A 581 -9.92 5.76 -9.33
N ARG A 582 -9.17 5.28 -8.34
CA ARG A 582 -7.99 4.42 -8.56
C ARG A 582 -8.02 3.23 -7.61
N THR A 583 -7.78 2.06 -8.14
CA THR A 583 -7.39 0.88 -7.34
C THR A 583 -5.88 0.89 -7.14
N GLN A 584 -5.42 0.50 -5.95
CA GLN A 584 -4.00 0.34 -5.68
C GLN A 584 -3.68 -1.11 -5.35
N ASN A 585 -2.60 -1.62 -5.92
CA ASN A 585 -2.02 -2.88 -5.47
C ASN A 585 -1.39 -2.66 -4.09
N LEU A 586 -1.43 -3.67 -3.23
CA LEU A 586 -0.92 -3.61 -1.85
C LEU A 586 0.59 -3.33 -1.84
N ARG A 587 1.00 -2.07 -1.98
CA ARG A 587 2.41 -1.62 -2.01
C ARG A 587 3.38 -2.54 -2.78
N PHE A 588 2.92 -3.18 -3.87
CA PHE A 588 3.67 -4.24 -4.57
C PHE A 588 5.06 -3.77 -5.01
N GLY A 589 5.14 -2.63 -5.71
CA GLY A 589 6.43 -2.10 -6.16
C GLY A 589 7.38 -1.77 -5.02
N ARG A 590 6.87 -1.24 -3.90
CA ARG A 590 7.70 -0.95 -2.71
C ARG A 590 8.20 -2.24 -2.05
N MET A 591 7.37 -3.26 -1.98
CA MET A 591 7.76 -4.57 -1.43
C MET A 591 8.76 -5.28 -2.34
N LEU A 592 8.54 -5.25 -3.66
CA LEU A 592 9.46 -5.81 -4.65
C LEU A 592 10.84 -5.17 -4.56
N THR A 593 10.89 -3.83 -4.48
CA THR A 593 12.13 -3.11 -4.20
C THR A 593 12.78 -3.60 -2.90
N MET A 594 12.01 -3.73 -1.82
CA MET A 594 12.61 -4.11 -0.54
C MET A 594 13.13 -5.55 -0.53
N LEU A 595 12.46 -6.46 -1.24
CA LEU A 595 12.96 -7.82 -1.49
C LEU A 595 14.22 -7.81 -2.35
N GLN A 596 14.30 -6.90 -3.33
CA GLN A 596 15.54 -6.63 -4.04
C GLN A 596 16.61 -6.18 -3.06
N ASP A 597 16.32 -5.19 -2.21
CA ASP A 597 17.27 -4.63 -1.23
C ASP A 597 17.83 -5.65 -0.25
N CYS A 598 17.09 -6.73 0.01
CA CYS A 598 17.51 -7.85 0.85
C CYS A 598 18.21 -8.98 0.07
N ASN A 599 18.52 -8.78 -1.22
CA ASN A 599 19.03 -9.79 -2.14
C ASN A 599 18.17 -11.07 -2.21
N LEU A 600 16.85 -10.94 -2.04
CA LEU A 600 15.89 -12.04 -2.21
C LEU A 600 15.32 -12.09 -3.65
N VAL A 601 15.40 -10.96 -4.36
CA VAL A 601 15.03 -10.79 -5.77
C VAL A 601 16.17 -10.05 -6.48
N ARG A 602 16.42 -10.38 -7.74
CA ARG A 602 17.33 -9.63 -8.62
C ARG A 602 16.71 -9.44 -9.99
N TYR A 603 17.22 -8.48 -10.76
CA TYR A 603 16.76 -8.24 -12.13
C TYR A 603 17.65 -8.98 -13.14
N LYS A 604 17.03 -9.67 -14.10
CA LYS A 604 17.68 -10.27 -15.26
C LYS A 604 16.86 -9.88 -16.50
N ASN A 605 17.47 -9.13 -17.42
CA ASN A 605 16.80 -8.59 -18.61
C ASN A 605 15.52 -7.81 -18.26
N GLU A 606 15.62 -6.85 -17.34
CA GLU A 606 14.48 -6.05 -16.81
C GLU A 606 13.39 -6.85 -16.05
N GLU A 607 13.56 -8.17 -15.90
CA GLU A 607 12.60 -9.02 -15.19
C GLU A 607 13.11 -9.40 -13.79
N PRO A 608 12.33 -9.18 -12.71
CA PRO A 608 12.63 -9.68 -11.38
C PRO A 608 12.53 -11.20 -11.33
N ILE A 609 13.60 -11.83 -10.84
CA ILE A 609 13.74 -13.27 -10.61
C ILE A 609 14.15 -13.55 -9.16
N VAL A 610 13.80 -14.73 -8.65
CA VAL A 610 14.07 -15.10 -7.25
C VAL A 610 15.52 -15.55 -7.10
N THR A 611 16.21 -15.12 -6.03
CA THR A 611 17.60 -15.52 -5.75
C THR A 611 17.67 -16.87 -5.01
N GLY A 612 18.86 -17.45 -4.84
CA GLY A 612 19.03 -18.68 -4.04
C GLY A 612 18.56 -18.51 -2.57
N ALA A 613 18.82 -17.35 -1.97
CA ALA A 613 18.29 -16.99 -0.65
C ALA A 613 16.76 -16.91 -0.66
N GLY A 614 16.16 -16.28 -1.68
CA GLY A 614 14.71 -16.25 -1.87
C GLY A 614 14.08 -17.64 -1.94
N HIS A 615 14.65 -18.55 -2.75
CA HIS A 615 14.19 -19.94 -2.85
C HIS A 615 14.32 -20.70 -1.52
N THR A 616 15.33 -20.39 -0.71
CA THR A 616 15.50 -20.98 0.62
C THR A 616 14.33 -20.60 1.54
N TYR A 617 13.89 -19.33 1.54
CA TYR A 617 12.71 -18.91 2.30
C TYR A 617 11.43 -19.55 1.78
N ILE A 618 11.25 -19.67 0.46
CA ILE A 618 10.10 -20.35 -0.14
C ILE A 618 10.06 -21.82 0.29
N SER A 619 11.19 -22.52 0.24
CA SER A 619 11.30 -23.93 0.65
C SER A 619 10.94 -24.13 2.13
N ARG A 620 11.49 -23.29 3.02
CA ARG A 620 11.18 -23.34 4.47
C ARG A 620 9.74 -22.98 4.78
N LEU A 621 9.13 -22.06 4.02
CA LEU A 621 7.71 -21.75 4.14
C LEU A 621 6.85 -22.96 3.76
N ARG A 622 7.12 -23.56 2.59
CA ARG A 622 6.36 -24.71 2.08
C ARG A 622 6.50 -25.96 2.94
N SER A 623 7.69 -26.19 3.53
CA SER A 623 7.93 -27.25 4.53
C SER A 623 7.08 -27.08 5.81
N GLY A 624 6.61 -25.86 6.07
CA GLY A 624 5.65 -25.56 7.13
C GLY A 624 4.23 -26.04 6.84
N GLY A 625 3.86 -26.20 5.56
CA GLY A 625 2.51 -26.55 5.11
C GLY A 625 2.23 -28.04 4.87
N GLU A 626 3.23 -28.92 4.99
CA GLU A 626 3.07 -30.38 4.80
C GLU A 626 2.54 -31.13 6.04
N GLN A 627 1.64 -30.52 6.83
CA GLN A 627 1.08 -31.12 8.05
C GLN A 627 -0.40 -31.45 7.96
#